data_AF-A0A0K2RQ29-F1
#
_entry.id   AF-A0A0K2RQ29-F1
#
_cell.length_a   1.000
_cell.length_b   1.000
_cell.length_c   1.000
_cell.angle_alpha   90.00
_cell.angle_beta   90.00
_cell.angle_gamma   90.00
#
_symmetry.space_group_name_H-M   'P 1'
#
loop_
_entity.id
_entity.type
_entity.pdbx_description
1 polymer ?
#
loop_
_entity_poly.entity_id
_entity_poly.type
_entity_poly.pdbx_seq_one_letter_code
_entity_poly.pdbx_strand_id
1 'polypeptide(L)'
;MLRGELGFNGLILTDASQMVGLTQAKKRKDLVPTTIAAGCDMFLFFRNPAEDFQYMLDGYKSGVVSDQRLHDALRRILGLKASLGLHKKLPEELTPSPEALRLIGSEAHLAVAAEIADKTVTLIKDTAGNLPITPETHKRIRLYGISGGSDFTRADPLAYLDTVKEELEIAGFEVHLFKTAEQREAAGESGVNFMTVISDEATGDYAEKYDAAFVFANVKGFAQEAAIRIKWSSPMAAEIPWYVTEVPTVFVSLNQPNHLIDVPMVKTAINAHAGTREAIRATIQKIQGKSEFQGTFNENVFCDSFDTRL
;
A
#
# COMPACT_ATOMS: atom_id res chain seq x y z
N MET A 1 10.74 24.08 -19.76
CA MET A 1 11.10 23.46 -18.48
C MET A 1 12.16 22.35 -18.55
N LEU A 2 11.86 21.03 -18.60
CA LEU A 2 12.85 19.95 -18.32
C LEU A 2 14.21 20.09 -19.06
N ARG A 3 14.18 20.22 -20.39
CA ARG A 3 15.40 20.35 -21.21
C ARG A 3 16.06 21.73 -21.13
N GLY A 4 15.27 22.79 -20.97
CA GLY A 4 15.73 24.17 -20.97
C GLY A 4 16.14 24.61 -19.56
N GLU A 5 15.16 25.04 -18.78
CA GLU A 5 15.35 25.60 -17.44
C GLU A 5 16.05 24.65 -16.46
N LEU A 6 15.68 23.36 -16.44
CA LEU A 6 16.30 22.39 -15.52
C LEU A 6 17.56 21.72 -16.09
N GLY A 7 17.87 21.95 -17.37
CA GLY A 7 19.05 21.37 -18.03
C GLY A 7 19.09 19.83 -18.03
N PHE A 8 17.95 19.14 -17.85
CA PHE A 8 17.94 17.69 -17.79
C PHE A 8 18.36 17.10 -19.14
N ASN A 9 19.46 16.35 -19.17
CA ASN A 9 19.99 15.75 -20.40
C ASN A 9 19.83 14.22 -20.46
N GLY A 10 19.26 13.60 -19.43
CA GLY A 10 18.99 12.16 -19.39
C GLY A 10 17.79 11.74 -20.24
N LEU A 11 17.45 10.44 -20.21
CA LEU A 11 16.31 9.88 -20.94
C LEU A 11 14.98 10.32 -20.32
N ILE A 12 14.03 10.77 -21.14
CA ILE A 12 12.63 11.02 -20.75
C ILE A 12 11.76 9.89 -21.29
N LEU A 13 11.04 9.21 -20.39
CA LEU A 13 10.08 8.17 -20.69
C LEU A 13 8.70 8.65 -20.25
N THR A 14 7.66 8.39 -21.03
CA THR A 14 6.27 8.66 -20.59
C THR A 14 5.86 7.69 -19.49
N ASP A 15 4.80 8.01 -18.74
CA ASP A 15 4.04 6.96 -18.06
C ASP A 15 3.27 6.09 -19.08
N ALA A 16 2.58 5.06 -18.62
CA ALA A 16 1.79 4.12 -19.41
C ALA A 16 0.85 4.84 -20.39
N SER A 17 1.11 4.69 -21.69
CA SER A 17 0.49 5.49 -22.73
C SER A 17 -1.01 5.26 -22.97
N GLN A 18 -1.55 4.21 -22.35
CA GLN A 18 -2.96 3.86 -22.37
C GLN A 18 -3.79 4.61 -21.32
N MET A 19 -3.15 5.29 -20.36
CA MET A 19 -3.85 6.00 -19.30
C MET A 19 -4.74 7.12 -19.87
N VAL A 20 -5.91 7.32 -19.24
CA VAL A 20 -6.88 8.36 -19.63
C VAL A 20 -6.24 9.75 -19.60
N GLY A 21 -5.34 10.00 -18.65
CA GLY A 21 -4.57 11.25 -18.55
C GLY A 21 -3.90 11.66 -19.86
N LEU A 22 -3.32 10.71 -20.61
CA LEU A 22 -2.67 10.96 -21.88
C LEU A 22 -3.65 10.85 -23.07
N THR A 23 -4.48 9.80 -23.08
CA THR A 23 -5.31 9.45 -24.25
C THR A 23 -6.46 10.42 -24.51
N GLN A 24 -6.88 11.21 -23.52
CA GLN A 24 -7.92 12.23 -23.70
C GLN A 24 -7.41 13.49 -24.43
N ALA A 25 -6.10 13.72 -24.48
CA ALA A 25 -5.55 15.00 -24.95
C ALA A 25 -5.66 15.18 -26.47
N LYS A 26 -5.52 14.09 -27.24
CA LYS A 26 -5.55 14.08 -28.71
C LYS A 26 -5.97 12.70 -29.23
N LYS A 27 -6.36 12.63 -30.51
CA LYS A 27 -6.51 11.34 -31.20
C LYS A 27 -5.19 10.58 -31.14
N ARG A 28 -5.24 9.26 -30.88
CA ARG A 28 -4.03 8.44 -30.65
C ARG A 28 -3.01 8.55 -31.78
N LYS A 29 -3.47 8.57 -33.04
CA LYS A 29 -2.63 8.74 -34.22
C LYS A 29 -1.80 10.03 -34.24
N ASP A 30 -2.32 11.11 -33.65
CA ASP A 30 -1.64 12.40 -33.58
C ASP A 30 -0.82 12.50 -32.29
N LEU A 31 -1.33 11.90 -31.21
CA LEU A 31 -0.73 11.87 -29.87
C LEU A 31 0.63 11.16 -29.85
N VAL A 32 0.72 9.98 -30.48
CA VAL A 32 1.91 9.12 -30.47
C VAL A 32 3.16 9.88 -30.97
N PRO A 33 3.20 10.41 -32.21
CA PRO A 33 4.38 11.14 -32.69
C PRO A 33 4.57 12.49 -31.99
N THR A 34 3.49 13.21 -31.66
CA THR A 34 3.58 14.50 -30.96
C THR A 34 4.25 14.34 -29.59
N THR A 35 4.12 13.20 -28.92
CA THR A 35 4.74 12.95 -27.62
C THR A 35 6.27 12.94 -27.72
N ILE A 36 6.82 12.34 -28.78
CA ILE A 36 8.27 12.35 -29.03
C ILE A 36 8.71 13.75 -29.48
N ALA A 37 7.93 14.40 -30.34
CA ALA A 37 8.17 15.77 -30.78
C ALA A 37 8.23 16.76 -29.61
N ALA A 38 7.36 16.57 -28.60
CA ALA A 38 7.29 17.39 -27.39
C ALA A 38 8.48 17.21 -26.43
N GLY A 39 9.35 16.21 -26.66
CA GLY A 39 10.60 16.03 -25.92
C GLY A 39 10.72 14.74 -25.12
N CYS A 40 9.71 13.86 -25.12
CA CYS A 40 9.88 12.49 -24.62
C CYS A 40 10.80 11.72 -25.56
N ASP A 41 11.67 10.86 -25.02
CA ASP A 41 12.58 10.04 -25.83
C ASP A 41 12.00 8.63 -26.09
N MET A 42 11.19 8.14 -25.16
CA MET A 42 10.55 6.83 -25.24
C MET A 42 9.07 6.89 -24.83
N PHE A 43 8.32 5.93 -25.33
CA PHE A 43 6.90 5.76 -25.06
C PHE A 43 6.69 4.47 -24.26
N LEU A 44 6.15 4.57 -23.05
CA LEU A 44 5.90 3.41 -22.19
C LEU A 44 4.59 2.74 -22.58
N PHE A 45 4.70 1.48 -22.98
CA PHE A 45 3.63 0.60 -23.48
C PHE A 45 2.94 1.05 -24.78
N PHE A 46 2.54 0.05 -25.56
CA PHE A 46 1.64 0.23 -26.69
C PHE A 46 0.21 -0.16 -26.29
N ARG A 47 -0.79 0.45 -26.92
CA ARG A 47 -2.17 -0.01 -26.85
C ARG A 47 -2.40 -1.12 -27.87
N ASN A 48 -2.12 -0.79 -29.13
CA ASN A 48 -2.01 -1.76 -30.22
C ASN A 48 -0.64 -1.55 -30.86
N PRO A 49 0.29 -2.52 -30.72
CA PRO A 49 1.66 -2.35 -31.23
C PRO A 49 1.75 -2.01 -32.71
N ALA A 50 0.88 -2.61 -33.55
CA ALA A 50 0.92 -2.38 -34.99
C ALA A 50 0.43 -0.97 -35.34
N GLU A 51 -0.66 -0.52 -34.74
CA GLU A 51 -1.21 0.82 -34.97
C GLU A 51 -0.27 1.90 -34.43
N ASP A 52 0.21 1.75 -33.19
CA ASP A 52 1.09 2.74 -32.56
C ASP A 52 2.42 2.89 -33.30
N PHE A 53 2.98 1.79 -33.81
CA PHE A 53 4.15 1.83 -34.67
C PHE A 53 3.86 2.61 -35.95
N GLN A 54 2.75 2.31 -36.63
CA GLN A 54 2.38 2.98 -37.87
C GLN A 54 2.16 4.49 -37.65
N TYR A 55 1.49 4.88 -36.56
CA TYR A 55 1.30 6.29 -36.21
C TYR A 55 2.61 7.02 -35.96
N MET A 56 3.58 6.38 -35.28
CA MET A 56 4.91 6.95 -35.10
C MET A 56 5.63 7.13 -36.45
N LEU A 57 5.58 6.09 -37.29
CA LEU A 57 6.22 6.11 -38.61
C LEU A 57 5.63 7.19 -39.51
N ASP A 58 4.31 7.34 -39.53
CA ASP A 58 3.61 8.37 -40.30
C ASP A 58 3.91 9.77 -39.76
N GLY A 59 3.98 9.93 -38.44
CA GLY A 59 4.39 11.19 -37.80
C GLY A 59 5.83 11.58 -38.09
N TYR A 60 6.74 10.61 -38.19
CA TYR A 60 8.11 10.85 -38.65
C TYR A 60 8.14 11.24 -40.13
N LYS A 61 7.51 10.46 -41.02
CA LYS A 61 7.47 10.72 -42.47
C LYS A 61 6.82 12.07 -42.83
N SER A 62 5.84 12.51 -42.05
CA SER A 62 5.17 13.80 -42.22
C SER A 62 5.89 14.98 -41.55
N GLY A 63 7.00 14.74 -40.85
CA GLY A 63 7.82 15.77 -40.21
C GLY A 63 7.32 16.26 -38.85
N VAL A 64 6.28 15.63 -38.27
CA VAL A 64 5.86 15.91 -36.88
C VAL A 64 7.02 15.62 -35.92
N VAL A 65 7.73 14.52 -36.14
CA VAL A 65 9.01 14.25 -35.49
C VAL A 65 10.12 14.55 -36.50
N SER A 66 10.94 15.57 -36.24
CA SER A 66 12.08 15.87 -37.09
C SER A 66 13.21 14.85 -36.93
N ASP A 67 14.06 14.70 -37.95
CA ASP A 67 15.28 13.88 -37.90
C ASP A 67 16.15 14.23 -36.70
N GLN A 68 16.38 15.52 -36.47
CA GLN A 68 17.15 15.99 -35.33
C GLN A 68 16.53 15.50 -34.02
N ARG A 69 15.21 15.64 -33.86
CA ARG A 69 14.51 15.23 -32.65
C ARG A 69 14.57 13.72 -32.45
N LEU A 70 14.38 12.94 -33.52
CA LEU A 70 14.47 11.48 -33.49
C LEU A 70 15.88 11.03 -33.09
N HIS A 71 16.93 11.58 -33.72
CA HIS A 71 18.30 11.27 -33.37
C HIS A 71 18.66 11.68 -31.94
N ASP A 72 18.15 12.83 -31.47
CA ASP A 72 18.33 13.27 -30.09
C ASP A 72 17.71 12.29 -29.08
N ALA A 73 16.54 11.70 -29.40
CA ALA A 73 15.92 10.67 -28.58
C ALA A 73 16.73 9.37 -28.60
N LEU A 74 17.08 8.89 -29.79
CA LEU A 74 17.87 7.67 -29.98
C LEU A 74 19.24 7.75 -29.31
N ARG A 75 19.93 8.89 -29.39
CA ARG A 75 21.22 9.10 -28.71
C ARG A 75 21.08 8.94 -27.19
N ARG A 76 19.99 9.39 -26.58
CA ARG A 76 19.75 9.23 -25.13
C ARG A 76 19.42 7.78 -24.76
N ILE A 77 18.62 7.11 -25.58
CA ILE A 77 18.30 5.68 -25.40
C ILE A 77 19.57 4.83 -25.49
N LEU A 78 20.34 5.01 -26.56
CA LEU A 78 21.59 4.28 -26.76
C LEU A 78 22.65 4.69 -25.74
N GLY A 79 22.71 5.97 -25.38
CA GLY A 79 23.59 6.48 -24.34
C GLY A 79 23.34 5.83 -22.98
N LEU A 80 22.08 5.67 -22.57
CA LEU A 80 21.71 4.96 -21.35
C LEU A 80 22.08 3.47 -21.42
N LYS A 81 21.80 2.79 -22.54
CA LYS A 81 22.24 1.40 -22.74
C LYS A 81 23.77 1.28 -22.69
N ALA A 82 24.48 2.28 -23.20
CA ALA A 82 25.92 2.32 -23.21
C ALA A 82 26.53 2.59 -21.83
N SER A 83 25.94 3.48 -21.02
CA SER A 83 26.40 3.76 -19.66
C SER A 83 26.24 2.56 -18.73
N LEU A 84 25.24 1.71 -18.97
CA LEU A 84 25.05 0.42 -18.29
C LEU A 84 25.98 -0.69 -18.82
N GLY A 85 26.79 -0.42 -19.85
CA GLY A 85 27.71 -1.38 -20.45
C GLY A 85 27.03 -2.51 -21.24
N LEU A 86 25.72 -2.43 -21.51
CA LEU A 86 24.96 -3.55 -22.10
C LEU A 86 25.49 -3.97 -23.48
N HIS A 87 25.94 -3.01 -24.28
CA HIS A 87 26.55 -3.24 -25.60
C HIS A 87 27.92 -3.94 -25.56
N LYS A 88 28.55 -4.09 -24.38
CA LYS A 88 29.86 -4.75 -24.20
C LYS A 88 29.74 -6.17 -23.64
N LYS A 89 28.53 -6.55 -23.19
CA LYS A 89 28.27 -7.83 -22.56
C LYS A 89 27.88 -8.87 -23.61
N LEU A 90 28.31 -10.11 -23.40
CA LEU A 90 27.80 -11.26 -24.15
C LEU A 90 26.37 -11.61 -23.66
N PRO A 91 25.52 -12.23 -24.51
CA PRO A 91 24.14 -12.57 -24.13
C PRO A 91 24.01 -13.35 -22.81
N GLU A 92 24.95 -14.26 -22.54
CA GLU A 92 25.05 -15.05 -21.32
C GLU A 92 25.39 -14.22 -20.06
N GLU A 93 25.97 -13.04 -20.22
CA GLU A 93 26.33 -12.11 -19.13
C GLU A 93 25.22 -11.09 -18.83
N LEU A 94 24.18 -11.05 -19.66
CA LEU A 94 23.03 -10.14 -19.47
C LEU A 94 22.12 -10.61 -18.34
N THR A 95 22.08 -11.91 -18.08
CA THR A 95 21.27 -12.52 -17.03
C THR A 95 22.19 -13.01 -15.91
N PRO A 96 21.98 -12.57 -14.65
CA PRO A 96 22.72 -13.11 -13.52
C PRO A 96 22.51 -14.63 -13.38
N SER A 97 23.46 -15.31 -12.74
CA SER A 97 23.32 -16.74 -12.47
C SER A 97 22.16 -17.03 -11.50
N PRO A 98 21.57 -18.24 -11.51
CA PRO A 98 20.49 -18.60 -10.60
C PRO A 98 20.82 -18.41 -9.11
N GLU A 99 22.10 -18.47 -8.72
CA GLU A 99 22.55 -18.20 -7.35
C GLU A 99 22.21 -16.78 -6.87
N ALA A 100 22.06 -15.81 -7.78
CA ALA A 100 21.66 -14.45 -7.45
C ALA A 100 20.26 -14.38 -6.82
N LEU A 101 19.41 -15.40 -7.04
CA LEU A 101 18.09 -15.50 -6.41
C LEU A 101 18.18 -15.56 -4.87
N ARG A 102 19.29 -16.02 -4.31
CA ARG A 102 19.52 -16.04 -2.85
C ARG A 102 19.55 -14.64 -2.23
N LEU A 103 19.76 -13.59 -3.02
CA LEU A 103 19.75 -12.20 -2.56
C LEU A 103 18.31 -11.69 -2.35
N ILE A 104 17.33 -12.24 -3.07
CA ILE A 104 15.93 -11.82 -2.96
C ILE A 104 15.36 -12.35 -1.64
N GLY A 105 14.92 -11.44 -0.76
CA GLY A 105 14.44 -11.80 0.58
C GLY A 105 15.53 -12.33 1.51
N SER A 106 16.81 -12.03 1.24
CA SER A 106 17.92 -12.43 2.12
C SER A 106 17.79 -11.83 3.53
N GLU A 107 18.37 -12.50 4.54
CA GLU A 107 18.38 -12.03 5.92
C GLU A 107 18.94 -10.61 6.06
N ALA A 108 19.97 -10.26 5.29
CA ALA A 108 20.54 -8.92 5.28
C ALA A 108 19.53 -7.86 4.80
N HIS A 109 18.75 -8.16 3.76
CA HIS A 109 17.70 -7.25 3.29
C HIS A 109 16.53 -7.16 4.28
N LEU A 110 16.14 -8.28 4.89
CA LEU A 110 15.08 -8.29 5.91
C LEU A 110 15.51 -7.53 7.18
N ALA A 111 16.79 -7.59 7.56
CA ALA A 111 17.33 -6.79 8.66
C ALA A 111 17.23 -5.29 8.37
N VAL A 112 17.55 -4.86 7.15
CA VAL A 112 17.35 -3.46 6.72
C VAL A 112 15.86 -3.09 6.73
N ALA A 113 14.97 -3.98 6.26
CA ALA A 113 13.53 -3.74 6.31
C ALA A 113 13.03 -3.59 7.77
N ALA A 114 13.54 -4.40 8.70
CA ALA A 114 13.23 -4.29 10.12
C ALA A 114 13.75 -2.98 10.73
N GLU A 115 14.96 -2.53 10.37
CA GLU A 115 15.48 -1.23 10.81
C GLU A 115 14.62 -0.07 10.30
N ILE A 116 14.19 -0.12 9.03
CA ILE A 116 13.28 0.89 8.46
C ILE A 116 11.94 0.88 9.18
N ALA A 117 11.37 -0.30 9.44
CA ALA A 117 10.11 -0.44 10.16
C ALA A 117 10.19 0.14 11.59
N ASP A 118 11.26 -0.16 12.34
CA ASP A 118 11.45 0.37 13.69
C ASP A 118 11.51 1.90 13.73
N LYS A 119 12.10 2.52 12.69
CA LYS A 119 12.21 3.99 12.58
C LYS A 119 10.96 4.67 12.02
N THR A 120 10.15 3.98 11.22
CA THR A 120 9.02 4.61 10.51
C THR A 120 7.67 4.40 11.17
N VAL A 121 7.49 3.37 12.01
CA VAL A 121 6.24 3.19 12.76
C VAL A 121 6.02 4.41 13.67
N THR A 122 4.86 5.04 13.48
CA THR A 122 4.54 6.36 14.02
C THR A 122 3.29 6.27 14.89
N LEU A 123 3.39 6.70 16.15
CA LEU A 123 2.22 6.93 17.00
C LEU A 123 1.59 8.28 16.61
N ILE A 124 0.34 8.26 16.16
CA ILE A 124 -0.37 9.48 15.72
C ILE A 124 -1.09 10.14 16.89
N LYS A 125 -1.78 9.33 17.71
CA LYS A 125 -2.40 9.78 18.97
C LYS A 125 -2.57 8.62 19.93
N ASP A 126 -2.58 8.93 21.22
CA ASP A 126 -3.00 8.05 22.31
C ASP A 126 -3.72 8.87 23.40
N THR A 127 -4.91 9.37 23.08
CA THR A 127 -5.64 10.32 23.94
C THR A 127 -6.23 9.67 25.19
N ALA A 128 -6.40 8.35 25.19
CA ALA A 128 -6.86 7.57 26.35
C ALA A 128 -5.71 6.97 27.18
N GLY A 129 -4.45 7.09 26.74
CA GLY A 129 -3.31 6.47 27.42
C GLY A 129 -3.41 4.94 27.44
N ASN A 130 -3.84 4.32 26.34
CA ASN A 130 -4.02 2.87 26.27
C ASN A 130 -2.68 2.12 26.26
N LEU A 131 -1.60 2.75 25.81
CA LEU A 131 -0.29 2.10 25.70
C LEU A 131 0.51 2.23 27.01
N PRO A 132 1.31 1.21 27.38
CA PRO A 132 1.54 -0.05 26.67
C PRO A 132 0.47 -1.12 26.95
N ILE A 133 0.25 -2.00 25.97
CA ILE A 133 -0.62 -3.17 26.08
C ILE A 133 0.27 -4.42 26.06
N THR A 134 0.24 -5.22 27.12
CA THR A 134 1.10 -6.41 27.27
C THR A 134 0.28 -7.65 27.63
N PRO A 135 0.76 -8.88 27.36
CA PRO A 135 0.03 -10.11 27.69
C PRO A 135 -0.22 -10.31 29.20
N GLU A 136 0.57 -9.68 30.05
CA GLU A 136 0.42 -9.75 31.51
C GLU A 136 -0.81 -8.96 31.99
N THR A 137 -1.20 -7.92 31.25
CA THR A 137 -2.29 -7.00 31.61
C THR A 137 -3.51 -7.16 30.70
N HIS A 138 -3.28 -7.53 29.44
CA HIS A 138 -4.28 -7.61 28.38
C HIS A 138 -4.06 -8.87 27.53
N LYS A 139 -4.31 -10.03 28.11
CA LYS A 139 -3.93 -11.31 27.48
C LYS A 139 -4.77 -11.63 26.24
N ARG A 140 -6.08 -11.39 26.29
CA ARG A 140 -7.07 -11.79 25.29
C ARG A 140 -7.36 -10.64 24.34
N ILE A 141 -6.90 -10.76 23.10
CA ILE A 141 -6.99 -9.71 22.09
C ILE A 141 -8.06 -10.07 21.07
N ARG A 142 -9.04 -9.19 20.89
CA ARG A 142 -9.94 -9.25 19.73
C ARG A 142 -9.25 -8.58 18.55
N LEU A 143 -8.99 -9.33 17.48
CA LEU A 143 -8.32 -8.83 16.28
C LEU A 143 -9.31 -8.63 15.14
N TYR A 144 -9.40 -7.41 14.63
CA TYR A 144 -10.18 -7.05 13.45
C TYR A 144 -9.26 -6.66 12.29
N GLY A 145 -9.73 -6.94 11.08
CA GLY A 145 -9.02 -6.57 9.86
C GLY A 145 -9.90 -5.80 8.88
N ILE A 146 -9.31 -4.77 8.29
CA ILE A 146 -9.93 -3.94 7.25
C ILE A 146 -9.03 -3.97 6.03
N SER A 147 -9.57 -4.22 4.84
CA SER A 147 -8.78 -4.18 3.61
C SER A 147 -9.47 -3.34 2.53
N GLY A 148 -8.69 -2.99 1.50
CA GLY A 148 -9.27 -2.53 0.24
C GLY A 148 -9.96 -3.68 -0.52
N GLY A 149 -10.48 -3.36 -1.70
CA GLY A 149 -10.96 -4.38 -2.64
C GLY A 149 -9.83 -5.29 -3.14
N SER A 150 -10.21 -6.40 -3.76
CA SER A 150 -9.24 -7.22 -4.50
C SER A 150 -8.64 -6.41 -5.65
N ASP A 151 -7.33 -6.49 -5.82
CA ASP A 151 -6.63 -5.83 -6.92
C ASP A 151 -6.36 -6.80 -8.08
N PHE A 152 -5.63 -6.33 -9.09
CA PHE A 152 -5.29 -7.11 -10.27
C PHE A 152 -4.39 -8.32 -9.98
N THR A 153 -3.71 -8.40 -8.83
CA THR A 153 -2.90 -9.57 -8.46
C THR A 153 -3.76 -10.72 -7.97
N ARG A 154 -5.06 -10.47 -7.68
CA ARG A 154 -6.02 -11.46 -7.16
C ARG A 154 -5.56 -12.09 -5.83
N ALA A 155 -4.64 -11.44 -5.12
CA ALA A 155 -4.27 -11.85 -3.79
C ALA A 155 -5.44 -11.60 -2.84
N ASP A 156 -5.58 -12.44 -1.81
CA ASP A 156 -6.53 -12.20 -0.75
C ASP A 156 -6.13 -10.90 -0.02
N PRO A 157 -6.97 -9.85 -0.04
CA PRO A 157 -6.64 -8.57 0.56
C PRO A 157 -6.55 -8.62 2.09
N LEU A 158 -7.06 -9.68 2.73
CA LEU A 158 -6.99 -9.91 4.18
C LEU A 158 -5.89 -10.87 4.62
N ALA A 159 -5.12 -11.46 3.69
CA ALA A 159 -4.05 -12.42 4.02
C ALA A 159 -2.97 -11.88 4.98
N TYR A 160 -2.85 -10.55 5.11
CA TYR A 160 -1.94 -9.95 6.09
C TYR A 160 -2.35 -10.23 7.54
N LEU A 161 -3.62 -10.54 7.82
CA LEU A 161 -4.12 -10.81 9.17
C LEU A 161 -3.54 -12.09 9.75
N ASP A 162 -3.21 -13.09 8.92
CA ASP A 162 -2.52 -14.29 9.38
C ASP A 162 -1.16 -13.92 9.97
N THR A 163 -0.44 -13.00 9.31
CA THR A 163 0.83 -12.48 9.82
C THR A 163 0.64 -11.64 11.09
N VAL A 164 -0.40 -10.81 11.17
CA VAL A 164 -0.71 -10.04 12.40
C VAL A 164 -1.01 -10.98 13.56
N LYS A 165 -1.85 -11.99 13.34
CA LYS A 165 -2.21 -13.00 14.35
C LYS A 165 -0.97 -13.75 14.83
N GLU A 166 -0.15 -14.27 13.91
CA GLU A 166 1.09 -14.98 14.27
C GLU A 166 2.04 -14.12 15.11
N GLU A 167 2.27 -12.87 14.72
CA GLU A 167 3.19 -11.98 15.46
C GLU A 167 2.63 -11.59 16.84
N LEU A 168 1.31 -11.46 16.99
CA LEU A 168 0.66 -11.26 18.29
C LEU A 168 0.78 -12.50 19.19
N GLU A 169 0.60 -13.70 18.64
CA GLU A 169 0.77 -14.96 19.37
C GLU A 169 2.23 -15.17 19.79
N ILE A 170 3.19 -14.88 18.91
CA ILE A 170 4.63 -14.86 19.24
C ILE A 170 4.92 -13.86 20.37
N ALA A 171 4.21 -12.72 20.37
CA ALA A 171 4.33 -11.70 21.41
C ALA A 171 3.68 -12.09 22.75
N GLY A 172 2.96 -13.22 22.81
CA GLY A 172 2.39 -13.82 24.01
C GLY A 172 0.89 -13.62 24.20
N PHE A 173 0.19 -13.00 23.24
CA PHE A 173 -1.25 -12.75 23.32
C PHE A 173 -2.08 -13.98 22.92
N GLU A 174 -3.27 -14.11 23.50
CA GLU A 174 -4.33 -14.99 23.03
C GLU A 174 -5.20 -14.23 22.02
N VAL A 175 -5.15 -14.61 20.74
CA VAL A 175 -5.75 -13.84 19.66
C VAL A 175 -7.06 -14.45 19.18
N HIS A 176 -8.14 -13.69 19.31
CA HIS A 176 -9.45 -14.01 18.76
C HIS A 176 -9.68 -13.20 17.48
N LEU A 177 -9.43 -13.82 16.32
CA LEU A 177 -9.63 -13.18 15.02
C LEU A 177 -11.12 -13.04 14.68
N PHE A 178 -11.55 -11.84 14.29
CA PHE A 178 -12.90 -11.58 13.82
C PHE A 178 -13.10 -12.14 12.41
N LYS A 179 -14.30 -12.69 12.18
CA LYS A 179 -14.73 -13.20 10.88
C LYS A 179 -16.07 -12.61 10.52
N THR A 180 -16.18 -12.08 9.31
CA THR A 180 -17.44 -11.57 8.75
C THR A 180 -18.44 -12.71 8.55
N ALA A 181 -19.71 -12.36 8.31
CA ALA A 181 -20.73 -13.35 7.99
C ALA A 181 -20.36 -14.21 6.76
N GLU A 182 -19.82 -13.58 5.72
CA GLU A 182 -19.35 -14.27 4.50
C GLU A 182 -18.21 -15.25 4.81
N GLN A 183 -17.26 -14.87 5.67
CA GLN A 183 -16.16 -15.75 6.06
C GLN A 183 -16.62 -16.92 6.94
N ARG A 184 -17.61 -16.70 7.83
CA ARG A 184 -18.22 -17.75 8.66
C ARG A 184 -19.03 -18.73 7.80
N GLU A 185 -19.82 -18.21 6.87
CA GLU A 185 -20.58 -19.01 5.90
C GLU A 185 -19.63 -19.84 5.00
N ALA A 186 -18.56 -19.24 4.48
CA ALA A 186 -17.54 -19.95 3.70
C ALA A 186 -16.80 -21.04 4.52
N ALA A 187 -16.74 -20.89 5.85
CA ALA A 187 -16.23 -21.90 6.76
C ALA A 187 -17.25 -23.00 7.13
N GLY A 188 -18.46 -22.95 6.57
CA GLY A 188 -19.50 -23.97 6.72
C GLY A 188 -20.53 -23.67 7.82
N GLU A 189 -20.53 -22.47 8.39
CA GLU A 189 -21.52 -22.09 9.39
C GLU A 189 -22.87 -21.76 8.73
N SER A 190 -23.96 -22.33 9.24
CA SER A 190 -25.30 -22.14 8.68
C SER A 190 -26.12 -21.10 9.45
N GLY A 191 -26.95 -20.34 8.74
CA GLY A 191 -27.83 -19.33 9.34
C GLY A 191 -27.13 -18.04 9.79
N VAL A 192 -25.84 -17.87 9.48
CA VAL A 192 -25.09 -16.65 9.79
C VAL A 192 -25.44 -15.56 8.79
N ASN A 193 -25.69 -14.36 9.28
CA ASN A 193 -25.80 -13.15 8.47
C ASN A 193 -25.17 -11.97 9.24
N PHE A 194 -25.09 -10.80 8.61
CA PHE A 194 -24.46 -9.64 9.25
C PHE A 194 -25.12 -9.27 10.60
N MET A 195 -26.44 -9.46 10.73
CA MET A 195 -27.20 -9.12 11.95
C MET A 195 -26.89 -10.08 13.10
N THR A 196 -26.72 -11.37 12.81
CA THR A 196 -26.28 -12.35 13.82
C THR A 196 -24.84 -12.08 14.24
N VAL A 197 -23.93 -11.77 13.30
CA VAL A 197 -22.54 -11.42 13.63
C VAL A 197 -22.46 -10.17 14.50
N ILE A 198 -23.24 -9.13 14.20
CA ILE A 198 -23.32 -7.93 15.06
C ILE A 198 -23.82 -8.30 16.45
N SER A 199 -24.82 -9.16 16.55
CA SER A 199 -25.40 -9.54 17.85
C SER A 199 -24.44 -10.39 18.70
N ASP A 200 -23.57 -11.19 18.06
CA ASP A 200 -22.53 -11.97 18.73
C ASP A 200 -21.38 -11.09 19.26
N GLU A 201 -21.07 -10.00 18.54
CA GLU A 201 -20.00 -9.07 18.89
C GLU A 201 -20.43 -7.98 19.87
N ALA A 202 -21.61 -7.38 19.67
CA ALA A 202 -22.10 -6.23 20.43
C ALA A 202 -22.83 -6.63 21.72
N THR A 203 -22.17 -7.44 22.54
CA THR A 203 -22.73 -7.98 23.78
C THR A 203 -22.18 -7.26 25.01
N GLY A 204 -22.99 -7.14 26.06
CA GLY A 204 -22.59 -6.47 27.32
C GLY A 204 -21.47 -7.16 28.09
N ASP A 205 -21.09 -8.39 27.71
CA ASP A 205 -19.98 -9.16 28.27
C ASP A 205 -18.68 -9.01 27.44
N TYR A 206 -18.59 -8.04 26.51
CA TYR A 206 -17.42 -7.88 25.64
C TYR A 206 -16.11 -7.73 26.42
N ALA A 207 -16.10 -6.88 27.45
CA ALA A 207 -14.95 -6.70 28.34
C ALA A 207 -14.65 -7.91 29.24
N GLU A 208 -15.62 -8.84 29.39
CA GLU A 208 -15.38 -10.12 30.07
C GLU A 208 -14.69 -11.11 29.15
N LYS A 209 -14.89 -11.02 27.83
CA LYS A 209 -14.30 -11.90 26.81
C LYS A 209 -12.91 -11.45 26.38
N TYR A 210 -12.69 -10.15 26.24
CA TYR A 210 -11.48 -9.57 25.68
C TYR A 210 -10.93 -8.50 26.60
N ASP A 211 -9.61 -8.41 26.67
CA ASP A 211 -8.93 -7.41 27.48
C ASP A 211 -8.57 -6.17 26.64
N ALA A 212 -8.37 -6.33 25.32
CA ALA A 212 -8.14 -5.24 24.37
C ALA A 212 -8.59 -5.62 22.96
N ALA A 213 -8.77 -4.62 22.09
CA ALA A 213 -9.16 -4.81 20.70
C ALA A 213 -8.20 -4.11 19.73
N PHE A 214 -7.70 -4.84 18.74
CA PHE A 214 -6.79 -4.33 17.72
C PHE A 214 -7.46 -4.33 16.34
N VAL A 215 -7.35 -3.21 15.64
CA VAL A 215 -7.85 -3.05 14.27
C VAL A 215 -6.67 -2.79 13.36
N PHE A 216 -6.33 -3.75 12.52
CA PHE A 216 -5.31 -3.55 11.49
C PHE A 216 -5.98 -3.25 10.16
N ALA A 217 -5.60 -2.14 9.51
CA ALA A 217 -6.18 -1.67 8.27
C ALA A 217 -5.13 -1.64 7.15
N ASN A 218 -5.32 -2.49 6.13
CA ASN A 218 -4.51 -2.57 4.92
C ASN A 218 -5.32 -2.11 3.70
N VAL A 219 -5.80 -0.86 3.73
CA VAL A 219 -6.58 -0.30 2.62
C VAL A 219 -5.64 0.18 1.51
N LYS A 220 -5.62 -0.57 0.42
CA LYS A 220 -4.84 -0.29 -0.78
C LYS A 220 -5.79 -0.19 -1.96
N GLY A 221 -5.44 0.67 -2.92
CA GLY A 221 -6.06 0.71 -4.24
C GLY A 221 -4.96 0.82 -5.29
N PHE A 222 -5.17 0.26 -6.47
CA PHE A 222 -4.24 0.37 -7.59
C PHE A 222 -4.98 0.69 -8.88
N ALA A 223 -4.83 1.91 -9.38
CA ALA A 223 -5.30 2.37 -10.70
C ALA A 223 -6.79 2.11 -11.07
N GLN A 224 -7.59 1.60 -10.15
CA GLN A 224 -8.98 1.19 -10.35
C GLN A 224 -9.98 2.09 -9.61
N GLU A 225 -9.51 2.82 -8.60
CA GLU A 225 -10.36 3.57 -7.68
C GLU A 225 -9.99 5.05 -7.70
N ALA A 226 -11.01 5.91 -7.69
CA ALA A 226 -10.84 7.36 -7.55
C ALA A 226 -10.69 7.80 -6.08
N ALA A 227 -11.07 6.92 -5.14
CA ALA A 227 -10.99 7.16 -3.70
C ALA A 227 -10.56 5.88 -3.00
N ILE A 228 -9.55 5.98 -2.13
CA ILE A 228 -9.06 4.88 -1.29
C ILE A 228 -9.45 5.24 0.14
N ARG A 229 -10.53 4.62 0.63
CA ARG A 229 -11.14 4.89 1.94
C ARG A 229 -11.54 3.57 2.58
N ILE A 230 -11.70 3.58 3.90
CA ILE A 230 -12.24 2.41 4.58
C ILE A 230 -13.64 2.12 4.06
N LYS A 231 -13.88 0.87 3.65
CA LYS A 231 -15.20 0.34 3.33
C LYS A 231 -15.49 -0.81 4.28
N TRP A 232 -16.58 -0.68 5.02
CA TRP A 232 -17.05 -1.69 5.97
C TRP A 232 -17.66 -2.89 5.24
N SER A 233 -17.54 -4.09 5.83
CA SER A 233 -18.07 -5.33 5.24
C SER A 233 -19.60 -5.35 5.16
N SER A 234 -20.28 -4.65 6.06
CA SER A 234 -21.74 -4.51 6.10
C SER A 234 -22.18 -3.15 6.65
N PRO A 235 -23.46 -2.78 6.57
CA PRO A 235 -24.02 -1.75 7.45
C PRO A 235 -23.78 -2.12 8.91
N MET A 236 -23.36 -1.15 9.73
CA MET A 236 -23.07 -1.34 11.16
C MET A 236 -22.09 -2.50 11.45
N ALA A 237 -21.14 -2.74 10.53
CA ALA A 237 -20.24 -3.87 10.62
C ALA A 237 -19.51 -3.93 11.97
N ALA A 238 -19.30 -5.14 12.50
CA ALA A 238 -18.74 -5.31 13.82
C ALA A 238 -17.26 -4.90 13.92
N GLU A 239 -16.54 -4.83 12.80
CA GLU A 239 -15.18 -4.28 12.72
C GLU A 239 -15.11 -2.74 12.78
N ILE A 240 -16.25 -2.03 12.76
CA ILE A 240 -16.29 -0.61 13.12
C ILE A 240 -15.84 -0.51 14.59
N PRO A 241 -14.92 0.40 14.98
CA PRO A 241 -14.43 0.50 16.36
C PRO A 241 -15.46 1.06 17.38
N TRP A 242 -16.59 0.40 17.57
CA TRP A 242 -17.63 0.81 18.54
C TRP A 242 -17.26 0.47 19.99
N TYR A 243 -16.39 -0.51 20.20
CA TYR A 243 -15.91 -1.00 21.50
C TYR A 243 -14.80 -0.14 22.13
N VAL A 244 -14.48 1.03 21.55
CA VAL A 244 -13.47 1.97 22.06
C VAL A 244 -13.76 2.48 23.48
N THR A 245 -14.99 2.33 23.97
CA THR A 245 -15.41 2.63 25.35
C THR A 245 -15.43 1.43 26.27
N GLU A 246 -15.36 0.22 25.72
CA GLU A 246 -15.47 -1.04 26.47
C GLU A 246 -14.10 -1.56 26.89
N VAL A 247 -13.13 -1.53 25.96
CA VAL A 247 -11.76 -2.01 26.18
C VAL A 247 -10.73 -1.10 25.49
N PRO A 248 -9.47 -1.06 25.97
CA PRO A 248 -8.37 -0.43 25.25
C PRO A 248 -8.34 -0.87 23.79
N THR A 249 -8.37 0.11 22.89
CA THR A 249 -8.52 -0.12 21.45
C THR A 249 -7.41 0.58 20.68
N VAL A 250 -6.68 -0.19 19.87
CA VAL A 250 -5.60 0.33 19.03
C VAL A 250 -5.93 0.13 17.56
N PHE A 251 -5.98 1.24 16.83
CA PHE A 251 -6.09 1.22 15.37
C PHE A 251 -4.70 1.33 14.73
N VAL A 252 -4.38 0.43 13.81
CA VAL A 252 -3.11 0.40 13.08
C VAL A 252 -3.38 0.51 11.59
N SER A 253 -2.93 1.59 10.96
CA SER A 253 -2.90 1.69 9.50
C SER A 253 -1.62 1.12 8.93
N LEU A 254 -1.73 0.12 8.07
CA LEU A 254 -0.60 -0.51 7.38
C LEU A 254 -0.22 0.20 6.07
N ASN A 255 -0.94 1.24 5.62
CA ASN A 255 -0.50 2.03 4.44
C ASN A 255 -0.92 3.50 4.54
N GLN A 256 -2.22 3.79 4.44
CA GLN A 256 -2.71 5.16 4.28
C GLN A 256 -2.58 5.93 5.60
N PRO A 257 -1.94 7.10 5.62
CA PRO A 257 -1.64 7.80 6.87
C PRO A 257 -2.86 8.57 7.45
N ASN A 258 -3.98 8.57 6.74
CA ASN A 258 -5.11 9.46 6.95
C ASN A 258 -6.42 8.73 7.29
N HIS A 259 -6.36 7.45 7.71
CA HIS A 259 -7.56 6.69 8.09
C HIS A 259 -8.34 7.26 9.26
N LEU A 260 -7.76 8.16 10.07
CA LEU A 260 -8.46 8.79 11.18
C LEU A 260 -9.76 9.50 10.76
N ILE A 261 -9.86 9.98 9.52
CA ILE A 261 -11.10 10.58 9.01
C ILE A 261 -12.25 9.56 8.88
N ASP A 262 -11.92 8.28 8.76
CA ASP A 262 -12.88 7.17 8.70
C ASP A 262 -13.15 6.57 10.09
N VAL A 263 -12.20 6.70 11.02
CA VAL A 263 -12.29 6.16 12.38
C VAL A 263 -11.99 7.20 13.46
N PRO A 264 -12.64 8.38 13.48
CA PRO A 264 -12.27 9.45 14.41
C PRO A 264 -12.52 9.08 15.88
N MET A 265 -13.40 8.10 16.14
CA MET A 265 -13.73 7.62 17.48
C MET A 265 -12.58 6.91 18.20
N VAL A 266 -11.59 6.36 17.46
CA VAL A 266 -10.47 5.63 18.07
C VAL A 266 -9.60 6.58 18.88
N LYS A 267 -9.13 6.13 20.05
CA LYS A 267 -8.31 6.93 20.97
C LYS A 267 -6.82 6.70 20.83
N THR A 268 -6.43 5.56 20.26
CA THR A 268 -5.05 5.21 19.98
C THR A 268 -4.92 4.83 18.51
N ALA A 269 -4.07 5.54 17.77
CA ALA A 269 -3.86 5.32 16.35
C ALA A 269 -2.37 5.32 15.99
N ILE A 270 -1.97 4.31 15.22
CA ILE A 270 -0.58 4.08 14.78
C ILE A 270 -0.57 3.96 13.25
N ASN A 271 0.39 4.61 12.61
CA ASN A 271 0.70 4.40 11.20
C ASN A 271 1.98 3.56 11.08
N ALA A 272 1.86 2.38 10.46
CA ALA A 272 2.96 1.44 10.23
C ALA A 272 3.49 1.48 8.78
N HIS A 273 2.75 2.12 7.87
CA HIS A 273 3.12 2.42 6.48
C HIS A 273 3.40 1.23 5.53
N ALA A 274 3.54 0.01 6.06
CA ALA A 274 3.62 -1.21 5.26
C ALA A 274 2.90 -2.40 5.93
N GLY A 275 2.29 -3.26 5.12
CA GLY A 275 1.73 -4.56 5.55
C GLY A 275 2.74 -5.71 5.60
N THR A 276 4.03 -5.42 5.69
CA THR A 276 5.13 -6.41 5.81
C THR A 276 5.23 -6.95 7.24
N ARG A 277 5.74 -8.17 7.40
CA ARG A 277 5.93 -8.78 8.73
C ARG A 277 6.81 -7.92 9.65
N GLU A 278 7.83 -7.27 9.12
CA GLU A 278 8.75 -6.39 9.84
C GLU A 278 8.02 -5.19 10.46
N ALA A 279 7.18 -4.51 9.67
CA ALA A 279 6.36 -3.38 10.12
C ALA A 279 5.30 -3.78 11.15
N ILE A 280 4.65 -4.93 10.94
CA ILE A 280 3.69 -5.50 11.89
C ILE A 280 4.38 -5.84 13.21
N ARG A 281 5.52 -6.56 13.18
CA ARG A 281 6.30 -6.91 14.36
C ARG A 281 6.77 -5.68 15.11
N ALA A 282 7.35 -4.69 14.42
CA ALA A 282 7.79 -3.44 15.03
C ALA A 282 6.62 -2.70 15.70
N THR A 283 5.45 -2.68 15.05
CA THR A 283 4.23 -2.09 15.63
C THR A 283 3.82 -2.79 16.92
N ILE A 284 3.76 -4.13 16.93
CA ILE A 284 3.39 -4.91 18.11
C ILE A 284 4.40 -4.70 19.25
N GLN A 285 5.71 -4.68 18.94
CA GLN A 285 6.74 -4.41 19.95
C GLN A 285 6.60 -3.02 20.58
N LYS A 286 6.27 -2.00 19.79
CA LYS A 286 6.04 -0.64 20.29
C LYS A 286 4.74 -0.53 21.10
N ILE A 287 3.68 -1.24 20.69
CA ILE A 287 2.44 -1.36 21.49
C ILE A 287 2.74 -1.97 22.87
N GLN A 288 3.63 -2.98 22.94
CA GLN A 288 4.07 -3.59 24.19
C GLN A 288 5.04 -2.72 25.01
N GLY A 289 5.46 -1.56 24.50
CA GLY A 289 6.50 -0.72 25.13
C GLY A 289 7.90 -1.32 25.10
N LYS A 290 8.17 -2.33 24.25
CA LYS A 290 9.50 -2.96 24.08
C LYS A 290 10.45 -2.12 23.22
N SER A 291 9.90 -1.19 22.43
CA SER A 291 10.62 -0.22 21.61
C SER A 291 9.83 1.11 21.60
N GLU A 292 10.52 2.24 21.49
CA GLU A 292 9.90 3.57 21.42
C GLU A 292 9.41 3.91 20.02
N PHE A 293 8.35 4.69 19.89
CA PHE A 293 7.93 5.24 18.60
C PHE A 293 8.93 6.31 18.12
N GLN A 294 9.45 6.13 16.90
CA GLN A 294 10.46 7.02 16.31
C GLN A 294 9.94 7.77 15.08
N GLY A 295 8.84 7.28 14.47
CA GLY A 295 8.27 7.90 13.29
C GLY A 295 7.67 9.28 13.59
N THR A 296 7.67 10.13 12.57
CA THR A 296 7.14 11.50 12.64
C THR A 296 6.06 11.69 11.59
N PHE A 297 5.08 12.54 11.89
CA PHE A 297 4.01 12.90 10.96
C PHE A 297 3.87 14.41 10.81
N ASN A 298 3.15 14.85 9.79
CA ASN A 298 2.67 16.22 9.65
C ASN A 298 1.16 16.30 9.90
N GLU A 299 0.63 17.51 10.03
CA GLU A 299 -0.78 17.75 10.39
C GLU A 299 -1.82 17.13 9.43
N ASN A 300 -1.41 16.77 8.21
CA ASN A 300 -2.33 16.19 7.22
C ASN A 300 -2.91 14.84 7.65
N VAL A 301 -2.29 14.14 8.61
CA VAL A 301 -2.83 12.87 9.15
C VAL A 301 -4.19 13.05 9.84
N PHE A 302 -4.51 14.29 10.26
CA PHE A 302 -5.79 14.66 10.87
C PHE A 302 -6.82 15.17 9.86
N CYS A 303 -6.47 15.29 8.58
CA CYS A 303 -7.38 15.71 7.52
C CYS A 303 -8.13 17.03 7.81
N ASP A 304 -7.51 17.95 8.55
CA ASP A 304 -8.12 19.22 9.00
C ASP A 304 -9.46 19.05 9.76
N SER A 305 -9.70 17.90 10.37
CA SER A 305 -10.94 17.60 11.10
C SER A 305 -10.70 17.48 12.60
N PHE A 306 -11.51 18.18 13.41
CA PHE A 306 -11.33 18.28 14.86
C PHE A 306 -11.49 16.92 15.58
N ASP A 307 -12.46 16.12 15.16
CA ASP A 307 -12.78 14.81 15.74
C ASP A 307 -11.62 13.80 15.62
N THR A 308 -10.81 13.90 14.57
CA THR A 308 -9.63 13.04 14.40
C THR A 308 -8.56 13.24 15.49
N ARG A 309 -8.60 14.36 16.21
CA ARG A 309 -7.64 14.70 17.27
C ARG A 309 -8.11 14.29 18.68
N LEU A 310 -9.38 13.89 18.83
CA LEU A 310 -10.00 13.54 20.11
C LEU A 310 -9.63 12.15 20.63
#